data_AF-A0AAW5XR33-F1
#
_entry.id   AF-A0AAW5XR33-F1
#
_cell.length_a   1.000
_cell.length_b   1.000
_cell.length_c   1.000
_cell.angle_alpha   90.00
_cell.angle_beta   90.00
_cell.angle_gamma   90.00
#
_symmetry.space_group_name_H-M   'P 1'
#
loop_
_entity.id
_entity.type
_entity.pdbx_description
1 polymer ?
#
loop_
_entity_poly.entity_id
_entity_poly.type
_entity_poly.pdbx_seq_one_letter_code
_entity_poly.pdbx_strand_id
1 'polypeptide(L)'
;MKNLFGGFFKKANETKLEKLQSEQAKINETVSKLNAKQVRVQNALQLAEVDHELENSTATKKRVDKYVKAIEEMASEITQLNEKFNDLASQIASVNAEEEQLRIESLAQQDAEGYEFNQRGARAKELMRRVDAEINRLTNNIGAGNPDRLIRDVHYENRDGLKYAPSNFQPSHYQENPAHVEAWEKVTKEVDAKLDADYAELLQAVEKYFGKKLI
;
A
#
# COMPACT_ATOMS: atom_id res chain seq x y z
N MET A 1 9.11 5.65 -0.82
CA MET A 1 9.59 5.62 -2.23
C MET A 1 8.38 5.81 -3.12
N LYS A 2 8.26 6.95 -3.82
CA LYS A 2 7.11 7.22 -4.69
C LYS A 2 7.10 6.23 -5.86
N ASN A 3 5.98 5.53 -6.06
CA ASN A 3 5.35 4.89 -7.25
C ASN A 3 6.01 4.92 -8.65
N LEU A 4 7.33 5.08 -8.76
CA LEU A 4 8.05 5.19 -10.03
C LEU A 4 8.04 3.87 -10.81
N PHE A 5 8.04 2.74 -10.10
CA PHE A 5 7.92 1.41 -10.72
C PHE A 5 6.49 1.12 -11.18
N GLY A 6 5.47 1.38 -10.36
CA GLY A 6 4.07 1.11 -10.70
C GLY A 6 3.57 1.85 -11.94
N GLY A 7 4.01 3.10 -12.17
CA GLY A 7 3.62 3.87 -13.35
C GLY A 7 4.28 3.41 -14.66
N PHE A 8 5.52 2.94 -14.60
CA PHE A 8 6.26 2.48 -15.78
C PHE A 8 5.79 1.11 -16.26
N PHE A 9 5.59 0.17 -15.33
CA PHE A 9 5.10 -1.18 -15.66
C PHE A 9 3.65 -1.17 -16.17
N LYS A 10 2.79 -0.34 -15.58
CA LYS A 10 1.42 -0.17 -16.06
C LYS A 10 1.37 0.31 -17.52
N LYS A 11 2.15 1.33 -17.88
CA LYS A 11 2.19 1.85 -19.25
C LYS A 11 2.74 0.84 -20.25
N ALA A 12 3.76 0.06 -19.84
CA ALA A 12 4.33 -0.98 -20.68
C ALA A 12 3.33 -2.13 -20.94
N ASN A 13 2.61 -2.56 -19.90
CA ASN A 13 1.59 -3.61 -20.01
C ASN A 13 0.36 -3.14 -20.80
N GLU A 14 -0.12 -1.91 -20.60
CA GLU A 14 -1.17 -1.29 -21.43
C GLU A 14 -0.79 -1.33 -22.93
N THR A 15 0.42 -0.88 -23.26
CA THR A 15 0.90 -0.88 -24.66
C THR A 15 1.01 -2.30 -25.23
N LYS A 16 1.42 -3.28 -24.42
CA LYS A 16 1.52 -4.68 -24.84
C LYS A 16 0.13 -5.29 -25.04
N LEU A 17 -0.81 -5.00 -24.14
CA LEU A 17 -2.19 -5.45 -24.20
C LEU A 17 -2.90 -4.92 -25.45
N GLU A 18 -2.76 -3.63 -25.75
CA GLU A 18 -3.31 -3.01 -26.96
C GLU A 18 -2.81 -3.69 -28.25
N LYS A 19 -1.52 -4.03 -28.31
CA LYS A 19 -0.93 -4.74 -29.45
C LYS A 19 -1.51 -6.15 -29.61
N LEU A 20 -1.56 -6.93 -28.53
CA LEU A 20 -2.10 -8.29 -28.54
C LEU A 20 -3.58 -8.30 -28.94
N GLN A 21 -4.38 -7.37 -28.40
CA GLN A 21 -5.80 -7.22 -28.75
C GLN A 21 -5.99 -6.80 -30.22
N SER A 22 -5.14 -5.90 -30.73
CA SER A 22 -5.15 -5.52 -32.16
C SER A 22 -4.84 -6.70 -33.07
N GLU A 23 -3.86 -7.53 -32.71
CA GLU A 23 -3.54 -8.75 -33.46
C GLU A 23 -4.67 -9.77 -33.43
N GLN A 24 -5.30 -9.97 -32.27
CA GLN A 24 -6.47 -10.83 -32.11
C GLN A 24 -7.65 -10.38 -32.99
N ALA A 25 -7.90 -9.06 -33.06
CA ALA A 25 -8.92 -8.49 -33.94
C ALA A 25 -8.62 -8.73 -35.43
N LYS A 26 -7.36 -8.57 -35.84
CA LYS A 26 -6.91 -8.84 -37.23
C LYS A 26 -7.07 -10.31 -37.61
N ILE A 27 -6.75 -11.22 -36.69
CA ILE A 27 -6.95 -12.66 -36.92
C ILE A 27 -8.44 -12.96 -37.11
N ASN A 28 -9.31 -12.45 -36.24
CA ASN A 28 -10.77 -12.62 -36.37
C ASN A 28 -11.31 -12.08 -37.71
N GLU A 29 -10.85 -10.91 -38.14
CA GLU A 29 -11.21 -10.34 -39.43
C GLU A 29 -10.76 -11.25 -40.59
N THR A 30 -9.54 -11.78 -40.52
CA THR A 30 -8.98 -12.68 -41.54
C THR A 30 -9.73 -14.00 -41.60
N VAL A 31 -10.01 -14.63 -40.47
CA VAL A 31 -10.81 -15.86 -40.38
C VAL A 31 -12.22 -15.63 -40.94
N SER A 32 -12.85 -14.50 -40.62
CA SER A 32 -14.17 -14.15 -41.17
C SER A 32 -14.15 -14.03 -42.70
N LYS A 33 -13.10 -13.39 -43.26
CA LYS A 33 -12.90 -13.29 -44.72
C LYS A 33 -12.65 -14.66 -45.37
N LEU A 34 -11.85 -15.52 -44.74
CA LEU A 34 -11.58 -16.88 -45.22
C LEU A 34 -12.84 -17.73 -45.20
N ASN A 35 -13.64 -17.69 -44.12
CA ASN A 35 -14.94 -18.37 -44.04
C ASN A 35 -15.88 -17.92 -45.16
N ALA A 36 -16.02 -16.61 -45.38
CA ALA A 36 -16.86 -16.08 -46.46
C ALA A 36 -16.35 -16.50 -47.86
N LYS A 37 -15.03 -16.62 -48.04
CA LYS A 37 -14.43 -17.14 -49.28
C LYS A 37 -14.68 -18.64 -49.43
N GLN A 38 -14.55 -19.41 -48.35
CA GLN A 38 -14.81 -20.84 -48.34
C GLN A 38 -16.26 -21.17 -48.75
N VAL A 39 -17.25 -20.45 -48.23
CA VAL A 39 -18.66 -20.62 -48.66
C VAL A 39 -18.82 -20.35 -50.16
N ARG A 40 -18.19 -19.29 -50.69
CA ARG A 40 -18.24 -18.99 -52.13
C ARG A 40 -17.59 -20.09 -52.98
N VAL A 41 -16.46 -20.64 -52.52
CA VAL A 41 -15.77 -21.74 -53.20
C VAL A 41 -16.56 -23.04 -53.10
N GLN A 42 -17.23 -23.32 -51.98
CA GLN A 42 -18.13 -24.47 -51.83
C GLN A 42 -19.32 -24.40 -52.79
N ASN A 43 -19.94 -23.24 -52.95
CA ASN A 43 -21.01 -23.05 -53.94
C ASN A 43 -20.49 -23.26 -55.37
N ALA A 44 -19.28 -22.79 -55.68
CA ALA A 44 -18.64 -23.00 -56.98
C ALA A 44 -18.26 -24.47 -57.23
N LEU A 45 -17.87 -25.20 -56.17
CA LEU A 45 -17.60 -26.63 -56.21
C LEU A 45 -18.88 -27.40 -56.57
N GLN A 46 -20.01 -27.13 -55.91
CA GLN A 46 -21.28 -27.79 -56.20
C GLN A 46 -21.70 -27.63 -57.66
N LEU A 47 -21.54 -26.43 -58.24
CA LEU A 47 -21.80 -26.20 -59.67
C LEU A 47 -20.85 -26.99 -60.56
N ALA A 48 -19.55 -27.02 -60.22
CA ALA A 48 -18.55 -27.76 -60.98
C ALA A 48 -18.75 -29.28 -60.90
N GLU A 49 -19.27 -29.80 -59.79
CA GLU A 49 -19.65 -31.20 -59.63
C GLU A 49 -20.83 -31.55 -60.54
N VAL A 50 -21.87 -30.72 -60.59
CA VAL A 50 -23.00 -30.89 -61.52
C VAL A 50 -22.52 -30.86 -62.98
N ASP A 51 -21.68 -29.89 -63.36
CA ASP A 51 -21.09 -29.83 -64.70
C ASP A 51 -20.28 -31.11 -65.02
N HIS A 52 -19.57 -31.66 -64.03
CA HIS A 52 -18.81 -32.90 -64.19
C HIS A 52 -19.71 -34.11 -64.36
N GLU A 53 -20.81 -34.21 -63.61
CA GLU A 53 -21.79 -35.29 -63.76
C GLU A 53 -22.48 -35.27 -65.13
N LEU A 54 -22.73 -34.09 -65.68
CA LEU A 54 -23.37 -33.91 -66.98
C LEU A 54 -22.41 -34.14 -68.17
N GLU A 55 -21.21 -33.54 -68.13
CA GLU A 55 -20.26 -33.60 -69.25
C GLU A 55 -19.28 -34.77 -69.17
N ASN A 56 -18.99 -35.25 -67.95
CA ASN A 56 -18.00 -36.28 -67.64
C ASN A 56 -16.64 -36.09 -68.34
N SER A 57 -16.18 -34.84 -68.42
CA SER A 57 -14.95 -34.46 -69.12
C SER A 57 -13.75 -34.31 -68.17
N THR A 58 -12.53 -34.46 -68.70
CA THR A 58 -11.29 -34.21 -67.94
C THR A 58 -11.19 -32.74 -67.48
N ALA A 59 -11.82 -31.82 -68.20
CA ALA A 59 -11.80 -30.39 -67.87
C ALA A 59 -12.69 -30.07 -66.66
N THR A 60 -13.86 -30.69 -66.55
CA THR A 60 -14.74 -30.54 -65.37
C THR A 60 -14.15 -31.22 -64.14
N LYS A 61 -13.54 -32.40 -64.30
CA LYS A 61 -12.77 -33.08 -63.23
C LYS A 61 -11.70 -32.16 -62.62
N LYS A 62 -10.86 -31.54 -63.46
CA LYS A 62 -9.81 -30.62 -63.01
C LYS A 62 -10.34 -29.39 -62.27
N ARG A 63 -11.53 -28.91 -62.62
CA ARG A 63 -12.17 -27.78 -61.92
C ARG A 63 -12.64 -28.18 -60.53
N VAL A 64 -13.26 -29.35 -60.39
CA VAL A 64 -13.64 -29.94 -59.09
C VAL A 64 -12.39 -30.09 -58.21
N ASP A 65 -11.34 -30.75 -58.70
CA ASP A 65 -10.10 -30.98 -57.94
C ASP A 65 -9.46 -29.65 -57.46
N LYS A 66 -9.51 -28.60 -58.29
CA LYS A 66 -9.01 -27.26 -57.93
C LYS A 66 -9.79 -26.65 -56.77
N TYR A 67 -11.13 -26.76 -56.76
CA TYR A 67 -11.94 -26.20 -55.69
C TYR A 67 -11.83 -26.99 -54.40
N VAL A 68 -11.75 -28.32 -54.48
CA VAL A 68 -11.48 -29.19 -53.31
C VAL A 68 -10.16 -28.77 -52.65
N LYS A 69 -9.08 -28.67 -53.43
CA LYS A 69 -7.78 -28.25 -52.92
C LYS A 69 -7.82 -26.85 -52.29
N ALA A 70 -8.51 -25.89 -52.92
CA ALA A 70 -8.65 -24.55 -52.38
C ALA A 70 -9.40 -24.53 -51.04
N ILE A 71 -10.42 -25.38 -50.86
CA ILE A 71 -11.14 -25.52 -49.59
C ILE A 71 -10.23 -26.11 -48.51
N GLU A 72 -9.45 -27.14 -48.83
CA GLU A 72 -8.49 -27.76 -47.90
C GLU A 72 -7.40 -26.77 -47.44
N GLU A 73 -6.85 -25.99 -48.37
CA GLU A 73 -5.86 -24.95 -48.07
C GLU A 73 -6.44 -23.87 -47.13
N MET A 74 -7.66 -23.38 -47.41
CA MET A 74 -8.34 -22.40 -46.55
C MET A 74 -8.66 -22.98 -45.16
N ALA A 75 -9.09 -24.25 -45.08
CA ALA A 75 -9.37 -24.90 -43.81
C ALA A 75 -8.09 -25.04 -42.95
N SER A 76 -6.96 -25.40 -43.58
CA SER A 76 -5.66 -25.45 -42.89
C SER A 76 -5.22 -24.07 -42.39
N GLU A 77 -5.39 -23.02 -43.20
CA GLU A 77 -5.06 -21.65 -42.81
C GLU A 77 -5.93 -21.17 -41.63
N ILE A 78 -7.24 -21.46 -41.65
CA ILE A 78 -8.14 -21.16 -40.53
C ILE A 78 -7.69 -21.87 -39.25
N THR A 79 -7.30 -23.15 -39.31
CA THR A 79 -6.79 -23.87 -38.15
C THR A 79 -5.53 -23.21 -37.57
N GLN A 80 -4.55 -22.85 -38.40
CA GLN A 80 -3.34 -22.18 -37.95
C GLN A 80 -3.62 -20.79 -37.34
N LEU A 81 -4.58 -20.06 -37.90
CA LEU A 81 -5.01 -18.77 -37.35
C LEU A 81 -5.70 -18.93 -36.00
N ASN A 82 -6.50 -19.97 -35.81
CA ASN A 82 -7.13 -20.29 -34.52
C ASN A 82 -6.11 -20.71 -33.46
N GLU A 83 -5.06 -21.44 -33.83
CA GLU A 83 -3.96 -21.76 -32.92
C GLU A 83 -3.26 -20.48 -32.44
N LYS A 84 -2.93 -19.57 -33.36
CA LYS A 84 -2.37 -18.25 -33.02
C LYS A 84 -3.32 -17.41 -32.16
N PHE A 85 -4.62 -17.47 -32.45
CA PHE A 85 -5.64 -16.78 -31.64
C PHE A 85 -5.62 -17.26 -30.19
N ASN A 86 -5.54 -18.58 -29.97
CA ASN A 86 -5.48 -19.15 -28.63
C ASN A 86 -4.17 -18.78 -27.91
N ASP A 87 -3.03 -18.78 -28.62
CA ASP A 87 -1.76 -18.32 -28.04
C ASP A 87 -1.83 -16.84 -27.61
N LEU A 88 -2.37 -15.96 -28.45
CA LEU A 88 -2.59 -14.56 -28.09
C LEU A 88 -3.52 -14.41 -26.87
N ALA A 89 -4.58 -15.22 -26.77
CA ALA A 89 -5.47 -15.21 -25.62
C ALA A 89 -4.74 -15.61 -24.32
N SER A 90 -3.85 -16.61 -24.38
CA SER A 90 -2.99 -16.99 -23.26
C SER A 90 -2.01 -15.87 -22.89
N GLN A 91 -1.40 -15.20 -23.87
CA GLN A 91 -0.51 -14.06 -23.62
C GLN A 91 -1.25 -12.88 -22.97
N ILE A 92 -2.47 -12.57 -23.42
CA ILE A 92 -3.35 -11.55 -22.80
C ILE A 92 -3.65 -11.90 -21.35
N ALA A 93 -4.02 -13.16 -21.07
CA ALA A 93 -4.28 -13.62 -19.71
C ALA A 93 -3.05 -13.47 -18.79
N SER A 94 -1.85 -13.77 -19.31
CA SER A 94 -0.60 -13.57 -18.58
C SER A 94 -0.34 -12.11 -18.23
N VAL A 95 -0.51 -11.20 -19.19
CA VAL A 95 -0.33 -9.75 -18.96
C VAL A 95 -1.31 -9.23 -17.90
N ASN A 96 -2.57 -9.65 -17.97
CA ASN A 96 -3.58 -9.28 -16.97
C ASN A 96 -3.23 -9.80 -15.57
N ALA A 97 -2.71 -11.03 -15.47
CA ALA A 97 -2.28 -11.60 -14.19
C ALA A 97 -1.08 -10.85 -13.61
N GLU A 98 -0.11 -10.45 -14.45
CA GLU A 98 1.02 -9.61 -14.03
C GLU A 98 0.56 -8.24 -13.51
N GLU A 99 -0.40 -7.58 -14.19
CA GLU A 99 -0.97 -6.32 -13.71
C GLU A 99 -1.69 -6.46 -12.37
N GLU A 100 -2.46 -7.53 -12.19
CA GLU A 100 -3.17 -7.78 -10.93
C GLU A 100 -2.18 -8.06 -9.79
N GLN A 101 -1.12 -8.82 -10.04
CA GLN A 101 -0.07 -9.07 -9.06
C GLN A 101 0.60 -7.75 -8.63
N LEU A 102 0.95 -6.88 -9.58
CA LEU A 102 1.52 -5.56 -9.28
C LEU A 102 0.55 -4.68 -8.47
N ARG A 103 -0.76 -4.77 -8.77
CA ARG A 103 -1.80 -4.05 -8.01
C ARG A 103 -1.85 -4.54 -6.56
N ILE A 104 -1.83 -5.86 -6.34
CA ILE A 104 -1.83 -6.48 -5.01
C ILE A 104 -0.57 -6.06 -4.23
N GLU A 105 0.61 -6.13 -4.85
CA GLU A 105 1.87 -5.72 -4.21
C GLU A 105 1.86 -4.24 -3.81
N SER A 106 1.32 -3.37 -4.66
CA SER A 106 1.16 -1.94 -4.36
C SER A 106 0.25 -1.70 -3.16
N LEU A 107 -0.85 -2.46 -3.04
CA LEU A 107 -1.75 -2.39 -1.88
C LEU A 107 -1.05 -2.89 -0.61
N ALA A 108 -0.36 -4.02 -0.69
CA ALA A 108 0.39 -4.57 0.45
C ALA A 108 1.45 -3.58 0.96
N GLN A 109 2.10 -2.85 0.06
CA GLN A 109 3.06 -1.81 0.44
C GLN A 109 2.41 -0.64 1.18
N GLN A 110 1.20 -0.22 0.76
CA GLN A 110 0.44 0.83 1.45
C GLN A 110 -0.01 0.36 2.85
N ASP A 111 -0.49 -0.88 2.94
CA ASP A 111 -0.88 -1.48 4.23
C ASP A 111 0.30 -1.62 5.17
N ALA A 112 1.49 -1.96 4.65
CA ALA A 112 2.72 -2.04 5.43
C ALA A 112 3.10 -0.68 6.06
N GLU A 113 2.89 0.44 5.36
CA GLU A 113 3.12 1.79 5.91
C GLU A 113 2.17 2.06 7.11
N GLY A 114 0.89 1.73 6.96
CA GLY A 114 -0.09 1.85 8.05
C GLY A 114 0.23 0.94 9.24
N TYR A 115 0.63 -0.29 8.97
CA TYR A 115 1.09 -1.24 9.97
C TYR A 115 2.31 -0.72 10.72
N GLU A 116 3.31 -0.18 10.02
CA GLU A 116 4.52 0.37 10.63
C GLU A 116 4.17 1.50 11.61
N PHE A 117 3.31 2.46 11.22
CA PHE A 117 2.88 3.53 12.10
C PHE A 117 2.14 3.01 13.33
N ASN A 118 1.24 2.03 13.16
CA ASN A 118 0.53 1.42 14.27
C ASN A 118 1.50 0.75 15.26
N GLN A 119 2.45 -0.04 14.75
CA GLN A 119 3.45 -0.72 15.56
C GLN A 119 4.39 0.26 16.27
N ARG A 120 4.79 1.35 15.60
CA ARG A 120 5.59 2.41 16.23
C ARG A 120 4.85 2.99 17.43
N GLY A 121 3.56 3.29 17.29
CA GLY A 121 2.71 3.80 18.37
C GLY A 121 2.54 2.79 19.52
N ALA A 122 2.31 1.52 19.21
CA ALA A 122 2.20 0.47 20.23
C ALA A 122 3.49 0.33 21.06
N ARG A 123 4.65 0.33 20.40
CA ARG A 123 5.96 0.27 21.06
C ARG A 123 6.24 1.51 21.91
N ALA A 124 5.86 2.70 21.43
CA ALA A 124 6.00 3.94 22.19
C ALA A 124 5.15 3.93 23.47
N LYS A 125 3.90 3.44 23.40
CA LYS A 125 3.02 3.28 24.58
C LYS A 125 3.63 2.33 25.61
N GLU A 126 4.18 1.20 25.16
CA GLU A 126 4.84 0.26 26.06
C GLU A 126 6.10 0.86 26.70
N LEU A 127 6.87 1.66 25.97
CA LEU A 127 8.00 2.39 26.53
C LEU A 127 7.54 3.39 27.61
N MET A 128 6.51 4.19 27.33
CA MET A 128 5.96 5.13 28.31
C MET A 128 5.46 4.43 29.57
N ARG A 129 4.84 3.26 29.43
CA ARG A 129 4.42 2.44 30.58
C ARG A 129 5.62 2.01 31.44
N ARG A 130 6.76 1.69 30.83
CA ARG A 130 8.00 1.34 31.56
C ARG A 130 8.62 2.57 32.24
N VAL A 131 8.61 3.71 31.56
CA VAL A 131 9.07 4.98 32.12
C VAL A 131 8.23 5.34 33.36
N ASP A 132 6.90 5.29 33.25
CA ASP A 132 5.99 5.54 34.37
C ASP A 132 6.25 4.60 35.55
N ALA A 133 6.44 3.30 35.29
CA ALA A 133 6.78 2.33 36.32
C ALA A 133 8.12 2.65 37.02
N GLU A 134 9.14 3.08 36.28
CA GLU A 134 10.43 3.46 36.88
C GLU A 134 10.33 4.76 37.68
N ILE A 135 9.59 5.75 37.18
CA ILE A 135 9.30 6.98 37.95
C ILE A 135 8.64 6.62 39.27
N ASN A 136 7.56 5.85 39.23
CA ASN A 136 6.85 5.38 40.41
C ASN A 136 7.77 4.63 41.39
N ARG A 137 8.69 3.81 40.87
CA ARG A 137 9.70 3.13 41.70
C ARG A 137 10.65 4.11 42.37
N LEU A 138 11.18 5.09 41.63
CA LEU A 138 12.13 6.08 42.12
C LEU A 138 11.50 7.06 43.12
N THR A 139 10.21 7.36 42.96
CA THR A 139 9.46 8.24 43.84
C THR A 139 8.77 7.50 44.99
N ASN A 140 8.99 6.18 45.11
CA ASN A 140 8.33 5.29 46.07
C ASN A 140 6.79 5.32 46.00
N ASN A 141 6.21 5.57 44.83
CA ASN A 141 4.78 5.82 44.60
C ASN A 141 4.21 7.01 45.40
N ILE A 142 5.07 7.86 45.94
CA ILE A 142 4.69 9.09 46.63
C ILE A 142 4.84 10.19 45.58
N GLY A 143 3.75 10.90 45.26
CA GLY A 143 3.79 11.96 44.25
C GLY A 143 4.93 12.94 44.51
N ALA A 144 5.89 13.05 43.59
CA ALA A 144 7.15 13.77 43.80
C ALA A 144 7.06 15.29 43.64
N GLY A 145 5.86 15.87 43.78
CA GLY A 145 5.62 17.31 43.61
C GLY A 145 5.68 18.12 44.91
N ASN A 146 5.67 17.46 46.08
CA ASN A 146 5.55 18.14 47.37
C ASN A 146 6.90 18.17 48.10
N PRO A 147 7.36 19.34 48.59
CA PRO A 147 8.59 19.41 49.37
C PRO A 147 8.35 18.97 50.82
N ASP A 148 8.10 17.67 51.04
CA ASP A 148 7.73 17.08 52.34
C ASP A 148 8.63 17.51 53.51
N ARG A 149 9.91 17.72 53.26
CA ARG A 149 10.87 18.19 54.27
C ARG A 149 10.62 19.65 54.69
N LEU A 150 10.27 20.52 53.74
CA LEU A 150 9.91 21.92 54.00
C LEU A 150 8.53 21.99 54.65
N ILE A 151 7.56 21.20 54.17
CA ILE A 151 6.24 21.04 54.79
C ILE A 151 6.41 20.67 56.27
N ARG A 152 7.20 19.64 56.57
CA ARG A 152 7.45 19.18 57.95
C ARG A 152 8.13 20.24 58.83
N ASP A 153 9.04 21.05 58.28
CA ASP A 153 9.70 22.13 59.02
C ASP A 153 8.70 23.21 59.47
N VAL A 154 7.73 23.57 58.62
CA VAL A 154 6.62 24.48 58.96
C VAL A 154 5.72 23.91 60.06
N HIS A 155 5.58 22.57 60.15
CA HIS A 155 4.70 21.91 61.13
C HIS A 155 5.29 21.78 62.54
N TYR A 156 6.59 22.01 62.74
CA TYR A 156 7.17 21.97 64.09
C TYR A 156 6.80 23.25 64.84
N GLU A 157 5.66 23.22 65.53
CA GLU A 157 4.89 24.29 66.21
C GLU A 157 5.64 25.22 67.19
N ASN A 158 6.96 25.13 67.37
CA ASN A 158 7.66 25.88 68.42
C ASN A 158 8.83 26.76 67.95
N ARG A 159 9.02 26.97 66.63
CA ARG A 159 10.05 27.91 66.16
C ARG A 159 9.57 29.35 66.04
N ASP A 160 8.39 29.60 65.49
CA ASP A 160 8.00 30.97 65.09
C ASP A 160 6.60 31.44 65.54
N GLY A 161 5.82 30.62 66.27
CA GLY A 161 4.51 31.04 66.81
C GLY A 161 3.45 31.41 65.75
N LEU A 162 3.63 31.02 64.49
CA LEU A 162 2.74 31.38 63.38
C LEU A 162 1.83 30.20 62.99
N LYS A 163 0.52 30.50 62.82
CA LYS A 163 -0.52 29.57 62.33
C LYS A 163 -0.41 29.42 60.80
N TYR A 164 0.50 28.58 60.32
CA TYR A 164 0.52 28.19 58.91
C TYR A 164 -0.09 26.80 58.72
N ALA A 165 -0.94 26.65 57.71
CA ALA A 165 -1.63 25.41 57.42
C ALA A 165 -0.75 24.48 56.55
N PRO A 166 -0.93 23.15 56.63
CA PRO A 166 -0.33 22.23 55.67
C PRO A 166 -0.81 22.60 54.27
N SER A 167 0.10 22.94 53.37
CA SER A 167 -0.23 23.21 51.97
C SER A 167 0.85 22.68 51.05
N ASN A 168 0.44 22.42 49.80
CA ASN A 168 1.20 21.69 48.79
C ASN A 168 2.22 22.57 48.04
N PHE A 169 2.68 23.68 48.63
CA PHE A 169 3.61 24.63 48.03
C PHE A 169 3.17 25.14 46.65
N GLN A 170 1.84 25.36 46.50
CA GLN A 170 1.24 25.86 45.27
C GLN A 170 1.07 27.38 45.32
N PRO A 171 1.41 28.12 44.24
CA PRO A 171 1.33 29.59 44.20
C PRO A 171 -0.05 30.20 44.53
N SER A 172 -1.13 29.40 44.45
CA SER A 172 -2.50 29.81 44.74
C SER A 172 -2.93 29.65 46.21
N HIS A 173 -2.09 29.10 47.10
CA HIS A 173 -2.44 28.80 48.49
C HIS A 173 -1.65 29.70 49.47
N TYR A 174 -2.14 30.92 49.69
CA TYR A 174 -1.52 31.98 50.51
C TYR A 174 -1.66 31.78 52.04
N GLN A 175 -1.33 30.59 52.56
CA GLN A 175 -1.19 30.34 54.01
C GLN A 175 0.14 29.65 54.37
N GLU A 176 1.16 29.79 53.52
CA GLU A 176 2.48 29.20 53.70
C GLU A 176 3.52 30.23 54.17
N ASN A 177 4.58 29.76 54.84
CA ASN A 177 5.70 30.60 55.24
C ASN A 177 6.45 31.12 53.99
N PRO A 178 6.53 32.44 53.75
CA PRO A 178 7.14 33.01 52.55
C PRO A 178 8.60 32.59 52.34
N ALA A 179 9.37 32.37 53.41
CA ALA A 179 10.77 31.96 53.31
C ALA A 179 10.91 30.53 52.76
N HIS A 180 10.02 29.62 53.14
CA HIS A 180 10.01 28.25 52.62
C HIS A 180 9.57 28.21 51.16
N VAL A 181 8.58 29.03 50.79
CA VAL A 181 8.11 29.16 49.39
C VAL A 181 9.23 29.71 48.51
N GLU A 182 9.89 30.79 48.91
CA GLU A 182 11.00 31.38 48.16
C GLU A 182 12.16 30.39 48.01
N ALA A 183 12.50 29.66 49.08
CA ALA A 183 13.55 28.64 49.04
C ALA A 183 13.22 27.49 48.08
N TRP A 184 11.96 27.01 48.08
CA TRP A 184 11.48 25.98 47.16
C TRP A 184 11.50 26.48 45.71
N GLU A 185 10.90 27.64 45.44
CA GLU A 185 10.87 28.24 44.10
C GLU A 185 12.26 28.46 43.52
N LYS A 186 13.22 28.89 44.35
CA LYS A 186 14.59 29.13 43.90
C LYS A 186 15.23 27.84 43.38
N VAL A 187 15.09 26.73 44.11
CA VAL A 187 15.70 25.46 43.71
C VAL A 187 14.93 24.76 42.60
N THR A 188 13.59 24.90 42.54
CA THR A 188 12.80 24.31 41.46
C THR A 188 12.97 25.04 40.14
N LYS A 189 13.14 26.37 40.12
CA LYS A 189 13.40 27.12 38.88
C LYS A 189 14.65 26.63 38.13
N GLU A 190 15.71 26.30 38.86
CA GLU A 190 16.94 25.73 38.25
C GLU A 190 16.70 24.31 37.72
N VAL A 191 15.86 23.52 38.41
CA VAL A 191 15.45 22.18 37.97
C VAL A 191 14.55 22.26 36.74
N ASP A 192 13.58 23.17 36.71
CA ASP A 192 12.64 23.36 35.60
C ASP A 192 13.37 23.73 34.31
N ALA A 193 14.32 24.68 34.37
CA ALA A 193 15.12 25.05 33.21
C ALA A 193 15.93 23.87 32.64
N LYS A 194 16.42 22.98 33.51
CA LYS A 194 17.10 21.76 33.09
C LYS A 194 16.12 20.76 32.47
N LEU A 195 14.94 20.58 33.08
CA LEU A 195 13.90 19.69 32.58
C LEU A 195 13.39 20.11 31.20
N ASP A 196 13.25 21.42 30.95
CA ASP A 196 12.86 21.95 29.64
C ASP A 196 13.88 21.59 28.54
N ALA A 197 15.18 21.67 28.85
CA ALA A 197 16.24 21.29 27.93
C ALA A 197 16.24 19.76 27.67
N ASP A 198 16.18 18.96 28.73
CA ASP A 198 16.13 17.48 28.64
C ASP A 198 14.87 17.01 27.88
N TYR A 199 13.74 17.68 28.07
CA TYR A 199 12.49 17.41 27.35
C TYR A 199 12.61 17.72 25.86
N ALA A 200 13.27 18.82 25.49
CA ALA A 200 13.50 19.15 24.08
C ALA A 200 14.33 18.08 23.36
N GLU A 201 15.35 17.53 24.02
CA GLU A 201 16.14 16.41 23.48
C GLU A 201 15.30 15.13 23.34
N LEU A 202 14.49 14.81 24.36
CA LEU A 202 13.57 13.67 24.31
C LEU A 202 12.55 13.81 23.18
N LEU A 203 11.97 15.00 23.01
CA LEU A 203 11.02 15.29 21.94
C LEU A 203 11.66 15.07 20.56
N GLN A 204 12.89 15.56 20.35
CA GLN A 204 13.62 15.32 19.10
C GLN A 204 13.87 13.83 18.83
N ALA A 205 14.22 13.07 19.87
CA ALA A 205 14.41 11.63 19.74
C ALA A 205 13.11 10.90 19.36
N VAL A 206 11.98 11.30 19.96
CA VAL A 206 10.65 10.76 19.64
C VAL A 206 10.22 11.14 18.22
N GLU A 207 10.38 12.40 17.81
CA GLU A 207 10.10 12.85 16.44
C GLU A 207 10.93 12.10 15.41
N LYS A 208 12.21 11.86 15.70
CA LYS A 208 13.09 11.04 14.85
C LYS A 208 12.61 9.60 14.75
N TYR A 209 12.15 8.99 15.85
CA TYR A 209 11.60 7.64 15.85
C TYR A 209 10.34 7.52 15.00
N PHE A 210 9.45 8.52 15.05
CA PHE A 210 8.26 8.56 14.22
C PHE A 210 8.54 9.02 12.77
N GLY A 211 9.71 9.62 12.52
CA GLY A 211 10.08 10.18 11.23
C GLY A 211 9.32 11.46 10.86
N LYS A 212 8.71 12.13 11.85
CA LYS A 212 7.92 13.36 11.67
C LYS A 212 7.81 14.14 12.97
N LYS A 213 7.48 15.43 12.85
CA LYS A 213 7.11 16.26 14.00
C LYS A 213 5.80 15.81 14.62
N LEU A 214 5.72 15.85 15.94
CA LEU A 214 4.47 15.62 16.66
C LEU A 214 3.61 16.90 16.61
N ILE A 215 2.28 16.73 16.58
CA ILE A 215 1.28 17.80 16.53
C ILE A 215 0.67 17.95 17.91
#